data_AF-A0A2U1K9Z4-F1
#
_entry.id   AF-A0A2U1K9Z4-F1
#
_cell.length_a   1.000
_cell.length_b   1.000
_cell.length_c   1.000
_cell.angle_alpha   90.00
_cell.angle_beta   90.00
_cell.angle_gamma   90.00
#
_symmetry.space_group_name_H-M   'P 1'
#
loop_
_entity.id
_entity.type
_entity.pdbx_description
1 polymer ?
#
loop_
_entity_poly.entity_id
_entity_poly.type
_entity_poly.pdbx_seq_one_letter_code
_entity_poly.pdbx_strand_id
1 'polypeptide(L)'
;MIFIFKDKKHGDRLPPGSLGLPVIGHSRGLLKALKADRVDEWFQERIAKHGPIWKSGLFGYPTAVLHGPSANKFIYTCDGNILTNTQPPSISRILGTKNIMELSGHGHKRVRAALVSFLKLEVLKQYVAKVDEEIQHHLQTHWHGKHEAEV
;
A
#
# COMPACT_ATOMS: atom_id res chain seq x y z
N MET A 1 24.48 -6.31 11.03
CA MET A 1 24.74 -7.74 10.76
C MET A 1 24.23 -8.02 9.35
N ILE A 2 25.14 -8.29 8.41
CA ILE A 2 24.82 -8.50 6.99
C ILE A 2 24.32 -9.94 6.84
N PHE A 3 23.06 -10.12 6.45
CA PHE A 3 22.56 -11.43 6.05
C PHE A 3 22.76 -11.58 4.55
N ILE A 4 23.84 -12.29 4.19
CA ILE A 4 24.01 -12.85 2.86
C ILE A 4 23.01 -14.00 2.76
N PHE A 5 21.93 -13.81 1.99
CA PHE A 5 21.13 -14.96 1.57
C PHE A 5 21.98 -15.77 0.61
N LYS A 6 22.46 -16.91 1.11
CA LYS A 6 23.10 -17.96 0.33
C LYS A 6 22.14 -18.30 -0.81
N ASP A 7 22.61 -18.15 -2.04
CA ASP A 7 21.85 -18.46 -3.25
C ASP A 7 21.56 -19.97 -3.27
N LYS A 8 20.48 -20.37 -2.59
CA LYS A 8 19.88 -21.68 -2.80
C LYS A 8 19.31 -21.60 -4.19
N LYS A 9 19.93 -22.31 -5.14
CA LYS A 9 19.34 -22.62 -6.45
C LYS A 9 17.97 -23.28 -6.24
N HIS A 10 16.93 -22.46 -6.09
CA HIS A 10 15.55 -22.86 -6.30
C HIS A 10 15.38 -22.95 -7.81
N GLY A 11 15.82 -24.07 -8.39
CA GLY A 11 15.53 -24.43 -9.76
C GLY A 11 14.01 -24.48 -9.99
N ASP A 12 13.59 -23.81 -11.04
CA ASP A 12 12.37 -24.01 -11.84
C ASP A 12 10.98 -23.59 -11.33
N ARG A 13 10.81 -22.97 -10.14
CA ARG A 13 9.45 -22.58 -9.66
C ARG A 13 9.28 -21.15 -9.15
N LEU A 14 10.16 -20.22 -9.53
CA LEU A 14 9.97 -18.81 -9.19
C LEU A 14 9.32 -18.05 -10.36
N PRO A 15 8.47 -17.04 -10.08
CA PRO A 15 7.98 -16.15 -11.11
C PRO A 15 9.12 -15.53 -11.93
N PRO A 16 8.89 -15.23 -13.22
CA PRO A 16 9.86 -14.54 -14.07
C PRO A 16 10.21 -13.17 -13.50
N GLY A 17 11.32 -12.57 -13.93
CA GLY A 17 11.78 -11.25 -13.46
C GLY A 17 13.14 -11.27 -12.77
N SER A 18 13.56 -10.13 -12.25
CA SER A 18 14.85 -9.95 -11.56
C SER A 18 14.66 -9.23 -10.23
N LEU A 19 15.56 -9.44 -9.27
CA LEU A 19 15.50 -8.72 -7.98
C LEU A 19 16.02 -7.28 -8.07
N GLY A 20 16.61 -6.88 -9.21
CA GLY A 20 17.14 -5.53 -9.42
C GLY A 20 18.51 -5.33 -8.75
N LEU A 21 18.80 -4.08 -8.37
CA LEU A 21 20.06 -3.70 -7.73
C LEU A 21 20.21 -4.37 -6.35
N PRO A 22 21.46 -4.65 -5.90
CA PRO A 22 21.69 -5.10 -4.53
C PRO A 22 21.06 -4.15 -3.50
N VAL A 23 20.47 -4.73 -2.46
CA VAL A 23 19.80 -4.02 -1.34
C VAL A 23 18.52 -3.28 -1.73
N ILE A 24 18.52 -2.40 -2.73
CA ILE A 24 17.35 -1.55 -3.04
C ILE A 24 16.44 -2.09 -4.14
N GLY A 25 16.87 -3.11 -4.88
CA GLY A 25 16.14 -3.69 -5.99
C GLY A 25 15.69 -2.66 -7.01
N HIS A 26 14.40 -2.63 -7.31
CA HIS A 26 13.75 -1.67 -8.21
C HIS A 26 13.04 -0.51 -7.50
N SER A 27 13.20 -0.39 -6.18
CA SER A 27 12.46 0.57 -5.34
C SER A 27 12.61 2.02 -5.81
N ARG A 28 13.81 2.42 -6.24
CA ARG A 28 14.06 3.79 -6.74
C ARG A 28 13.21 4.09 -7.99
N GLY A 29 13.07 3.11 -8.89
CA GLY A 29 12.24 3.25 -10.08
C GLY A 29 10.77 3.40 -9.71
N LEU A 30 10.28 2.54 -8.79
CA LEU A 30 8.91 2.62 -8.29
C LEU A 30 8.62 3.96 -7.61
N LEU A 31 9.50 4.41 -6.72
CA LEU A 31 9.36 5.69 -6.02
C LEU A 31 9.40 6.89 -6.97
N LYS A 32 10.23 6.84 -8.02
CA LYS A 32 10.25 7.88 -9.05
C LYS A 32 8.93 7.90 -9.83
N ALA A 33 8.39 6.73 -10.19
CA ALA A 33 7.12 6.62 -10.87
C ALA A 33 5.95 7.14 -10.00
N LEU A 34 5.92 6.79 -8.71
CA LEU A 34 4.95 7.31 -7.75
C LEU A 34 5.00 8.85 -7.65
N LYS A 35 6.21 9.43 -7.54
CA LYS A 35 6.39 10.90 -7.49
C LYS A 35 5.97 11.62 -8.77
N ALA A 36 6.00 10.93 -9.90
CA ALA A 36 5.66 11.47 -11.21
C ALA A 36 4.24 11.10 -11.65
N ASP A 37 3.43 10.48 -10.78
CA ASP A 37 2.10 9.96 -11.09
C ASP A 37 2.05 8.99 -12.29
N ARG A 38 3.09 8.15 -12.41
CA ARG A 38 3.28 7.19 -13.51
C ARG A 38 3.48 5.76 -13.01
N VAL A 39 2.90 5.45 -11.84
CA VAL A 39 3.04 4.14 -11.21
C VAL A 39 2.41 3.03 -12.07
N ASP A 40 1.29 3.32 -12.72
CA ASP A 40 0.60 2.36 -13.57
C ASP A 40 1.47 1.96 -14.77
N GLU A 41 2.06 2.94 -15.46
CA GLU A 41 3.00 2.67 -16.57
C GLU A 41 4.18 1.81 -16.11
N TRP A 42 4.74 2.10 -14.93
CA TRP A 42 5.83 1.32 -14.35
C TRP A 42 5.45 -0.16 -14.14
N PHE A 43 4.21 -0.43 -13.71
CA PHE A 43 3.70 -1.80 -13.61
C PHE A 43 3.41 -2.41 -14.99
N GLN A 44 2.78 -1.66 -15.92
CA GLN A 44 2.45 -2.16 -17.26
C GLN A 44 3.68 -2.58 -18.07
N GLU A 45 4.78 -1.82 -18.02
CA GLU A 45 6.05 -2.19 -18.66
C GLU A 45 6.57 -3.56 -18.17
N ARG A 46 6.41 -3.84 -16.88
CA ARG A 46 6.87 -5.09 -16.25
C ARG A 46 5.92 -6.24 -16.54
N ILE A 47 4.61 -5.98 -16.56
CA ILE A 47 3.60 -6.95 -16.97
C ILE A 47 3.82 -7.35 -18.43
N ALA A 48 4.08 -6.40 -19.32
CA ALA A 48 4.38 -6.68 -20.73
C ALA A 48 5.65 -7.54 -20.89
N LYS A 49 6.65 -7.32 -20.04
CA LYS A 49 7.94 -8.02 -20.10
C LYS A 49 7.95 -9.40 -19.42
N HIS A 50 7.23 -9.55 -18.32
CA HIS A 50 7.33 -10.72 -17.44
C HIS A 50 6.00 -11.45 -17.23
N GLY A 51 4.89 -10.91 -17.73
CA GLY A 51 3.55 -11.42 -17.45
C GLY A 51 2.95 -10.88 -16.15
N PRO A 52 1.70 -11.26 -15.83
CA PRO A 52 0.94 -10.71 -14.70
C PRO A 52 1.45 -11.15 -13.32
N ILE A 53 2.35 -12.14 -13.25
CA ILE A 53 2.97 -12.59 -12.01
C ILE A 53 4.48 -12.61 -12.24
N TRP A 54 5.22 -11.82 -11.47
CA TRP A 54 6.66 -11.69 -11.62
C TRP A 54 7.35 -11.41 -10.27
N LYS A 55 8.66 -11.62 -10.22
CA LYS A 55 9.49 -11.29 -9.05
C LYS A 55 10.21 -9.97 -9.24
N SER A 56 10.37 -9.24 -8.14
CA SER A 56 11.10 -7.98 -8.04
C SER A 56 11.79 -7.87 -6.67
N GLY A 57 12.77 -6.99 -6.52
CA GLY A 57 13.20 -6.52 -5.21
C GLY A 57 12.55 -5.17 -4.92
N LEU A 58 11.76 -5.06 -3.86
CA LEU A 58 11.09 -3.82 -3.44
C LEU A 58 11.33 -3.57 -1.94
N PHE A 59 11.70 -2.34 -1.61
CA PHE A 59 11.99 -1.84 -0.26
C PHE A 59 12.98 -2.69 0.56
N GLY A 60 13.91 -3.37 -0.10
CA GLY A 60 14.86 -4.27 0.57
C GLY A 60 14.44 -5.73 0.66
N TYR A 61 13.27 -6.07 0.13
CA TYR A 61 12.69 -7.40 0.23
C TYR A 61 12.51 -8.04 -1.15
N PRO A 62 12.81 -9.34 -1.31
CA PRO A 62 12.33 -10.12 -2.44
C PRO A 62 10.80 -10.14 -2.44
N THR A 63 10.19 -9.77 -3.57
CA THR A 63 8.75 -9.57 -3.68
C THR A 63 8.22 -10.29 -4.90
N ALA A 64 7.17 -11.09 -4.72
CA ALA A 64 6.32 -11.53 -5.82
C ALA A 64 5.24 -10.48 -6.04
N VAL A 65 5.16 -9.95 -7.26
CA VAL A 65 4.11 -9.03 -7.69
C VAL A 65 3.09 -9.80 -8.48
N LEU A 66 1.82 -9.65 -8.11
CA LEU A 66 0.70 -10.29 -8.78
C LEU A 66 -0.25 -9.19 -9.27
N HIS A 67 -0.68 -9.28 -10.52
CA HIS A 67 -1.56 -8.31 -11.17
C HIS A 67 -2.83 -8.99 -11.69
N GLY A 68 -3.97 -8.32 -11.51
CA GLY A 68 -5.25 -8.68 -12.10
C GLY A 68 -6.30 -9.17 -11.10
N PRO A 69 -7.56 -9.32 -11.54
CA PRO A 69 -8.68 -9.62 -10.63
C PRO A 69 -8.53 -10.93 -9.86
N SER A 70 -8.01 -11.98 -10.50
CA SER A 70 -7.77 -13.28 -9.85
C SER A 70 -6.70 -13.18 -8.76
N ALA A 71 -5.66 -12.37 -8.97
CA ALA A 71 -4.65 -12.10 -7.96
C ALA A 71 -5.24 -11.33 -6.77
N ASN A 72 -6.02 -10.29 -7.03
CA ASN A 72 -6.69 -9.52 -5.98
C ASN A 72 -7.60 -10.43 -5.13
N LYS A 73 -8.42 -11.26 -5.79
CA LYS A 73 -9.27 -12.23 -5.09
C LYS A 73 -8.43 -13.16 -4.22
N PHE A 74 -7.36 -13.75 -4.78
CA PHE A 74 -6.47 -14.62 -4.02
C PHE A 74 -5.90 -13.93 -2.78
N ILE A 75 -5.34 -12.72 -2.91
CA ILE A 75 -4.77 -11.97 -1.78
C ILE A 75 -5.83 -11.64 -0.72
N TYR A 76 -7.03 -11.23 -1.11
CA TYR A 76 -8.08 -10.84 -0.16
C TYR A 76 -8.85 -12.01 0.47
N THR A 77 -8.85 -13.20 -0.15
CA THR A 77 -9.51 -14.39 0.40
C THR A 77 -8.56 -15.41 1.00
N CYS A 78 -7.24 -15.19 0.92
CA CYS A 78 -6.25 -16.09 1.49
C CYS A 78 -6.41 -16.19 3.02
N ASP A 79 -6.14 -17.36 3.58
CA ASP A 79 -6.07 -17.52 5.03
C ASP A 79 -4.95 -16.61 5.58
N GLY A 80 -5.27 -15.85 6.63
CA GLY A 80 -4.33 -14.94 7.27
C GLY A 80 -3.11 -15.62 7.91
N ASN A 81 -3.12 -16.96 8.06
CA ASN A 81 -1.97 -17.75 8.47
C ASN A 81 -1.02 -18.06 7.30
N ILE A 82 -1.50 -17.97 6.05
CA ILE A 82 -0.72 -18.23 4.83
C ILE A 82 -0.12 -16.91 4.31
N LEU A 83 -0.93 -15.85 4.26
CA LEU A 83 -0.50 -14.52 3.86
C LEU A 83 -0.95 -13.49 4.90
N THR A 84 0.02 -12.86 5.54
CA THR A 84 -0.20 -11.72 6.43
C THR A 84 0.14 -10.43 5.72
N ASN A 85 -0.54 -9.34 6.11
CA ASN A 85 -0.10 -8.01 5.71
C ASN A 85 1.22 -7.70 6.42
N THR A 86 2.23 -7.29 5.67
CA THR A 86 3.53 -6.87 6.20
C THR A 86 3.88 -5.52 5.60
N GLN A 87 4.17 -4.55 6.46
CA GLN A 87 4.52 -3.19 6.04
C GLN A 87 6.02 -2.95 6.16
N PRO A 88 6.59 -2.02 5.38
CA PRO A 88 7.95 -1.56 5.62
C PRO A 88 8.10 -1.04 7.06
N PRO A 89 9.26 -1.25 7.72
CA PRO A 89 9.47 -0.85 9.12
C PRO A 89 9.21 0.65 9.40
N SER A 90 9.31 1.50 8.38
CA SER A 90 8.98 2.94 8.48
C SER A 90 7.53 3.19 8.87
N ILE A 91 6.58 2.36 8.40
CA ILE A 91 5.15 2.51 8.71
C ILE A 91 4.91 2.31 10.21
N SER A 92 5.43 1.21 10.77
CA SER A 92 5.31 0.92 12.20
C SER A 92 6.05 1.92 13.08
N ARG A 93 7.13 2.54 12.59
CA ARG A 93 7.85 3.61 13.31
C ARG A 93 7.04 4.91 13.41
N ILE A 94 6.23 5.22 12.39
CA ILE A 94 5.42 6.44 12.34
C ILE A 94 4.07 6.23 13.03
N LEU A 95 3.38 5.14 12.72
CA LEU A 95 2.00 4.90 13.17
C LEU A 95 1.91 4.06 14.46
N GLY A 96 3.05 3.55 14.95
CA GLY A 96 3.12 2.62 16.07
C GLY A 96 2.78 1.17 15.70
N THR A 97 3.17 0.20 16.53
CA THR A 97 3.03 -1.24 16.24
C THR A 97 1.61 -1.79 16.37
N LYS A 98 0.67 -0.99 16.90
CA LYS A 98 -0.75 -1.37 17.08
C LYS A 98 -1.68 -0.67 16.09
N ASN A 99 -1.16 -0.23 14.94
CA ASN A 99 -1.95 0.41 13.90
C ASN A 99 -2.73 -0.63 13.06
N ILE A 100 -3.82 -0.20 12.41
CA ILE A 100 -4.70 -1.10 11.64
C ILE A 100 -4.01 -1.77 10.44
N MET A 101 -2.96 -1.17 9.88
CA MET A 101 -2.21 -1.72 8.76
C MET A 101 -1.24 -2.83 9.18
N GLU A 102 -0.77 -2.81 10.43
CA GLU A 102 0.19 -3.79 10.98
C GLU A 102 -0.50 -4.96 11.69
N LEU A 103 -1.64 -4.70 12.35
CA LEU A 103 -2.35 -5.73 13.09
C LEU A 103 -2.88 -6.84 12.18
N SER A 104 -2.92 -8.06 12.70
CA SER A 104 -3.51 -9.24 12.06
C SER A 104 -4.49 -9.97 13.01
N GLY A 105 -5.22 -10.96 12.48
CA GLY A 105 -6.10 -11.83 13.25
C GLY A 105 -7.11 -11.08 14.14
N HIS A 106 -7.20 -11.45 15.42
CA HIS A 106 -8.12 -10.84 16.38
C HIS A 106 -7.83 -9.37 16.66
N GLY A 107 -6.55 -8.97 16.69
CA GLY A 107 -6.16 -7.57 16.90
C GLY A 107 -6.70 -6.67 15.80
N HIS A 108 -6.52 -7.08 14.55
CA HIS A 108 -7.07 -6.39 13.39
C HIS A 108 -8.59 -6.34 13.43
N LYS A 109 -9.26 -7.49 13.68
CA LYS A 109 -10.73 -7.57 13.75
C LYS A 109 -11.29 -6.59 14.78
N ARG A 110 -10.68 -6.48 15.96
CA ARG A 110 -11.13 -5.58 17.03
C ARG A 110 -11.01 -4.10 16.63
N VAL A 111 -9.86 -3.69 16.11
CA VAL A 111 -9.65 -2.29 15.69
C VAL A 111 -10.53 -1.94 14.50
N ARG A 112 -10.64 -2.85 13.52
CA ARG A 112 -11.52 -2.67 12.36
C ARG A 112 -12.98 -2.52 12.77
N ALA A 113 -13.48 -3.33 13.71
CA ALA A 113 -14.85 -3.24 14.18
C ALA A 113 -15.15 -1.88 14.83
N ALA A 114 -14.22 -1.36 15.62
CA ALA A 114 -14.33 -0.03 16.22
C ALA A 114 -14.30 1.08 15.15
N LEU A 115 -13.42 0.99 14.15
CA LEU A 115 -13.40 1.98 13.07
C LEU A 115 -14.70 1.97 12.25
N VAL A 116 -15.16 0.78 11.87
CA VAL A 116 -16.38 0.63 11.05
C VAL A 116 -17.63 1.09 11.80
N SER A 117 -17.67 1.07 13.14
CA SER A 117 -18.82 1.61 13.87
C SER A 117 -19.02 3.11 13.68
N PHE A 118 -17.94 3.87 13.46
CA PHE A 118 -18.01 5.30 13.13
C PHE A 118 -18.42 5.56 11.66
N LEU A 119 -18.26 4.56 10.79
CA LEU A 119 -18.59 4.62 9.37
C LEU A 119 -19.99 4.08 9.06
N LYS A 120 -20.79 3.80 10.09
CA LYS A 120 -22.20 3.41 9.90
C LYS A 120 -22.99 4.58 9.32
N LEU A 121 -23.98 4.27 8.49
CA LEU A 121 -24.76 5.27 7.76
C LEU A 121 -25.41 6.29 8.70
N GLU A 122 -25.94 5.83 9.83
CA GLU A 122 -26.60 6.67 10.83
C GLU A 122 -25.65 7.70 11.41
N VAL A 123 -24.39 7.30 11.64
CA VAL A 123 -23.33 8.14 12.19
C VAL A 123 -22.78 9.08 11.12
N LEU A 124 -22.52 8.56 9.90
CA LEU A 124 -22.02 9.36 8.78
C LEU A 124 -22.95 10.52 8.43
N LYS A 125 -24.28 10.31 8.43
CA LYS A 125 -25.26 11.37 8.16
C LYS A 125 -25.13 12.55 9.12
N GLN A 126 -24.74 12.30 10.37
CA GLN A 126 -24.52 13.35 11.36
C GLN A 126 -23.23 14.14 11.08
N TYR A 127 -22.21 13.50 10.50
CA TYR A 127 -20.95 14.16 10.17
C TYR A 127 -21.01 14.96 8.87
N VAL A 128 -21.88 14.59 7.91
CA VAL A 128 -21.96 15.29 6.61
C VAL A 128 -22.21 16.79 6.80
N ALA A 129 -23.17 17.17 7.65
CA ALA A 129 -23.48 18.59 7.88
C ALA A 129 -22.28 19.35 8.45
N LYS A 130 -21.55 18.74 9.41
CA LYS A 130 -20.37 19.35 10.02
C LYS A 130 -19.20 19.47 9.04
N VAL A 131 -19.01 18.46 8.19
CA VAL A 131 -17.98 18.50 7.14
C VAL A 131 -18.30 19.58 6.12
N ASP A 132 -19.55 19.71 5.69
CA ASP A 132 -19.98 20.76 4.77
C ASP A 132 -19.76 22.16 5.38
N GLU A 133 -20.17 22.36 6.63
CA GLU A 133 -19.96 23.62 7.36
C GLU A 133 -18.47 24.01 7.43
N GLU A 134 -17.58 23.07 7.79
CA GLU A 134 -16.14 23.32 7.86
C GLU A 134 -15.55 23.65 6.48
N ILE A 135 -15.99 22.96 5.43
CA ILE A 135 -15.57 23.23 4.05
C ILE A 135 -16.01 24.63 3.63
N GLN A 136 -17.27 25.00 3.86
CA GLN A 136 -17.78 26.33 3.53
C GLN A 136 -17.02 27.43 4.28
N HIS A 137 -16.77 27.23 5.57
CA HIS A 137 -15.99 28.15 6.39
C HIS A 137 -14.56 28.34 5.83
N HIS A 138 -13.88 27.24 5.48
CA HIS A 138 -12.54 27.30 4.92
C HIS A 138 -12.53 28.02 3.56
N LEU A 139 -13.50 27.74 2.68
CA LEU A 139 -13.62 28.40 1.39
C LEU A 139 -13.86 29.91 1.54
N GLN A 140 -14.75 30.32 2.44
CA GLN A 140 -15.04 31.74 2.68
C GLN A 140 -13.82 32.48 3.25
N THR A 141 -13.07 31.84 4.15
CA THR A 141 -11.96 32.48 4.86
C THR A 141 -10.68 32.53 4.02
N HIS A 142 -10.40 31.48 3.23
CA HIS A 142 -9.10 31.31 2.56
C HIS A 142 -9.14 31.38 1.04
N TRP A 143 -10.32 31.30 0.40
CA TRP A 143 -10.43 31.23 -1.06
C TRP A 143 -11.28 32.36 -1.67
N HIS A 144 -12.32 32.82 -0.98
CA HIS A 144 -13.21 33.83 -1.55
C HIS A 144 -12.47 35.15 -1.82
N GLY A 145 -12.47 35.57 -3.09
CA GLY A 145 -11.82 36.82 -3.53
C GLY A 145 -10.28 36.77 -3.61
N LYS A 146 -9.65 35.60 -3.39
CA LYS A 146 -8.20 35.42 -3.51
C LYS A 146 -7.85 34.65 -4.79
N HIS A 147 -6.81 35.07 -5.50
CA HIS A 147 -6.31 34.39 -6.70
C HIS A 147 -5.40 33.20 -6.38
N GLU A 148 -4.89 33.12 -5.15
CA GLU A 148 -4.12 32.00 -4.61
C GLU A 148 -4.63 31.66 -3.20
N ALA A 149 -4.71 30.36 -2.90
CA ALA A 149 -5.11 29.89 -1.57
C ALA A 149 -3.91 29.95 -0.62
N GLU A 150 -4.06 30.64 0.52
CA GLU A 150 -3.09 30.57 1.63
C GLU A 150 -3.35 29.28 2.39
N VAL A 151 -2.40 28.33 2.31
CA VAL A 151 -2.43 27.01 2.98
C VAL A 151 -1.77 27.09 4.35
#